data_AF-B7PDW4-F1
#
_entry.id   AF-B7PDW4-F1
#
_cell.length_a   1.000
_cell.length_b   1.000
_cell.length_c   1.000
_cell.angle_alpha   90.00
_cell.angle_beta   90.00
_cell.angle_gamma   90.00
#
_symmetry.space_group_name_H-M   'P 1'
#
loop_
_entity.id
_entity.type
_entity.pdbx_description
1 polymer ?
#
loop_
_entity_poly.entity_id
_entity_poly.type
_entity_poly.pdbx_seq_one_letter_code
_entity_poly.pdbx_strand_id
1 'polypeptide(L)'
;VFFLKYRVLYGFGSAVARLERIELPPPPKCVHRIHLCSYLWSGNYFSTIFGASRYIYQPVVAGQWTLKRRVVGAAASFAFVCSWHGMDRAVIVWCLLNFVGVSTELLAGFLRGRLFSSSVQRRYLTGIWLRTARAVVTTPHFLFSIFSCLFFLSNVDVGLIFLRKVVLG
;
A
#
# COMPACT_ATOMS: atom_id res chain seq x y z
N VAL A 1 -0.45 10.98 -13.53
CA VAL A 1 -1.29 10.20 -14.48
C VAL A 1 -2.23 9.22 -13.78
N PHE A 2 -1.75 8.35 -12.86
CA PHE A 2 -2.59 7.38 -12.11
C PHE A 2 -3.83 8.01 -11.46
N PHE A 3 -3.65 9.06 -10.64
CA PHE A 3 -4.77 9.71 -9.95
C PHE A 3 -5.86 10.24 -10.90
N LEU A 4 -5.48 10.77 -12.06
CA LEU A 4 -6.43 11.35 -13.01
C LEU A 4 -7.31 10.27 -13.65
N LYS A 5 -6.70 9.16 -14.09
CA LYS A 5 -7.43 8.03 -14.69
C LYS A 5 -8.45 7.45 -13.71
N TYR A 6 -8.05 7.22 -12.46
CA TYR A 6 -8.96 6.74 -11.42
C TYR A 6 -10.03 7.78 -11.07
N ARG A 7 -9.67 9.05 -10.95
CA ARG A 7 -10.64 10.12 -10.67
C ARG A 7 -11.72 10.23 -11.75
N VAL A 8 -11.36 10.05 -13.02
CA VAL A 8 -12.32 10.07 -14.13
C VAL A 8 -13.22 8.84 -14.10
N LEU A 9 -12.64 7.63 -13.97
CA LEU A 9 -13.41 6.37 -13.96
C LEU A 9 -14.38 6.31 -12.77
N TYR A 10 -13.91 6.61 -11.56
CA TYR A 10 -14.76 6.66 -10.37
C TYR A 10 -15.73 7.83 -10.41
N GLY A 11 -15.29 8.99 -10.90
CA GLY A 11 -16.15 10.18 -11.01
C GLY A 11 -17.34 9.95 -11.95
N PHE A 12 -17.10 9.32 -13.09
CA PHE A 12 -18.14 8.96 -14.04
C PHE A 12 -19.10 7.91 -13.46
N GLY A 13 -18.58 6.80 -12.91
CA GLY A 13 -19.41 5.78 -12.26
C GLY A 13 -20.24 6.34 -11.11
N SER A 14 -19.67 7.26 -10.32
CA SER A 14 -20.39 7.94 -9.25
C SER A 14 -21.41 8.97 -9.73
N ALA A 15 -21.28 9.52 -10.93
CA ALA A 15 -22.30 10.38 -11.51
C ALA A 15 -23.52 9.55 -11.97
N VAL A 16 -23.27 8.42 -12.64
CA VAL A 16 -24.32 7.49 -13.08
C VAL A 16 -25.07 6.89 -11.89
N ALA A 17 -24.37 6.40 -10.87
CA ALA A 17 -25.03 5.85 -9.69
C ALA A 17 -25.87 6.89 -8.93
N ARG A 18 -25.43 8.16 -8.90
CA ARG A 18 -26.22 9.25 -8.31
C ARG A 18 -27.48 9.56 -9.10
N LEU A 19 -27.46 9.39 -10.42
CA LEU A 19 -28.66 9.49 -11.25
C LEU A 19 -29.70 8.42 -10.87
N GLU A 20 -29.24 7.20 -10.60
CA GLU A 20 -30.05 6.05 -10.15
C GLU A 20 -30.40 6.05 -8.65
N ARG A 21 -30.04 7.11 -7.91
CA ARG A 21 -30.18 7.21 -6.44
C ARG A 21 -29.48 6.08 -5.66
N ILE A 22 -28.42 5.51 -6.23
CA ILE A 22 -27.57 4.52 -5.58
C ILE A 22 -26.42 5.24 -4.87
N GLU A 23 -26.32 5.05 -3.55
CA GLU A 23 -25.21 5.58 -2.77
C GLU A 23 -23.97 4.68 -2.91
N LEU A 24 -22.93 5.21 -3.54
CA LEU A 24 -21.63 4.57 -3.61
C LEU A 24 -20.73 5.00 -2.44
N PRO A 25 -19.80 4.13 -2.01
CA PRO A 25 -18.78 4.49 -1.03
C PRO A 25 -17.91 5.66 -1.55
N PRO A 26 -17.29 6.43 -0.62
CA PRO A 26 -16.53 7.62 -0.99
C PRO A 26 -15.36 7.30 -1.94
N PRO A 27 -15.03 8.21 -2.88
CA PRO A 27 -14.00 7.99 -3.86
C PRO A 27 -12.61 7.85 -3.21
N PRO A 28 -11.66 7.20 -3.90
CA PRO A 28 -10.36 6.89 -3.32
C PRO A 28 -9.57 8.16 -2.97
N LYS A 29 -8.91 8.20 -1.80
CA LYS A 29 -7.93 9.26 -1.51
C LYS A 29 -6.75 9.10 -2.46
N CYS A 30 -6.09 10.22 -2.78
CA CYS A 30 -4.93 10.22 -3.66
C CYS A 30 -3.82 9.32 -3.08
N VAL A 31 -3.33 8.37 -3.89
CA VAL A 31 -2.20 7.48 -3.54
C VAL A 31 -0.97 8.28 -3.14
N HIS A 32 -0.76 9.45 -3.75
CA HIS A 32 0.34 10.35 -3.43
C HIS A 32 0.24 11.02 -2.05
N ARG A 33 -0.89 10.89 -1.35
CA ARG A 33 -1.06 11.37 0.03
C ARG A 33 -0.80 10.28 1.07
N ILE A 34 -0.69 9.02 0.64
CA ILE A 34 -0.61 7.86 1.52
C ILE A 34 0.85 7.43 1.64
N HIS A 35 1.42 7.61 2.83
CA HIS A 35 2.81 7.28 3.13
C HIS A 35 3.00 5.88 3.73
N LEU A 36 1.91 5.18 4.07
CA LEU A 36 1.95 3.80 4.59
C LEU A 36 1.40 2.84 3.54
N CYS A 37 2.20 1.84 3.18
CA CYS A 37 1.78 0.78 2.26
C CYS A 37 0.63 -0.04 2.87
N SER A 38 0.70 -0.36 4.16
CA SER A 38 -0.39 -1.07 4.84
C SER A 38 -1.70 -0.29 4.80
N TYR A 39 -1.67 1.04 4.89
CA TYR A 39 -2.88 1.87 4.80
C TYR A 39 -3.47 1.88 3.40
N LEU A 40 -2.62 1.88 2.37
CA LEU A 40 -3.03 1.75 0.97
C LEU A 40 -3.80 0.43 0.74
N TRP A 41 -3.32 -0.65 1.37
CA TRP A 41 -3.82 -2.01 1.16
C TRP A 41 -4.85 -2.50 2.19
N SER A 42 -4.96 -1.89 3.37
CA SER A 42 -5.90 -2.29 4.43
C SER A 42 -7.13 -1.40 4.50
N GLY A 43 -7.06 -0.17 3.97
CA GLY A 43 -7.95 0.90 4.39
C GLY A 43 -9.17 1.13 3.52
N ASN A 44 -9.01 1.35 2.20
CA ASN A 44 -10.10 1.96 1.43
C ASN A 44 -10.09 1.72 -0.09
N TYR A 45 -9.10 1.01 -0.64
CA TYR A 45 -8.86 1.02 -2.09
C TYR A 45 -8.85 -0.39 -2.68
N PHE A 46 -7.69 -1.03 -2.82
CA PHE A 46 -7.59 -2.28 -3.58
C PHE A 46 -8.33 -3.45 -2.92
N SER A 47 -8.16 -3.62 -1.62
CA SER A 47 -8.72 -4.76 -0.90
C SER A 47 -10.23 -4.67 -0.66
N THR A 48 -10.80 -3.47 -0.72
CA THR A 48 -12.24 -3.25 -0.70
C THR A 48 -12.86 -3.48 -2.07
N ILE A 49 -12.22 -3.01 -3.15
CA ILE A 49 -12.68 -3.23 -4.54
C ILE A 49 -12.69 -4.72 -4.90
N PHE A 50 -11.65 -5.46 -4.51
CA PHE A 50 -11.52 -6.89 -4.82
C PHE A 50 -11.98 -7.81 -3.70
N GLY A 51 -12.47 -7.26 -2.59
CA GLY A 51 -12.85 -8.03 -1.40
C GLY A 51 -11.70 -8.82 -0.75
N ALA A 52 -10.46 -8.71 -1.23
CA ALA A 52 -9.32 -9.49 -0.76
C ALA A 52 -9.05 -9.32 0.74
N SER A 53 -9.32 -8.15 1.33
CA SER A 53 -9.15 -7.99 2.78
C SER A 53 -10.21 -8.77 3.57
N ARG A 54 -11.46 -8.77 3.10
CA ARG A 54 -12.58 -9.43 3.78
C ARG A 54 -12.59 -10.94 3.56
N TYR A 55 -12.28 -11.39 2.35
CA TYR A 55 -12.39 -12.79 1.96
C TYR A 55 -11.08 -13.57 2.05
N ILE A 56 -9.92 -12.90 2.08
CA ILE A 56 -8.61 -13.58 2.12
C ILE A 56 -7.87 -13.20 3.40
N TYR A 57 -7.65 -11.91 3.63
CA TYR A 57 -6.84 -11.47 4.76
C TYR A 57 -7.48 -11.76 6.13
N GLN A 58 -8.76 -11.41 6.33
CA GLN A 58 -9.49 -11.67 7.59
C GLN A 58 -9.56 -13.15 7.98
N PRO A 59 -9.95 -14.09 7.09
CA PRO A 59 -9.96 -15.50 7.45
C PRO A 59 -8.56 -16.07 7.69
N VAL A 60 -7.52 -15.60 6.99
CA VAL A 60 -6.14 -16.06 7.21
C VAL A 60 -5.58 -15.60 8.57
N VAL A 61 -5.94 -14.40 9.01
CA VAL A 61 -5.54 -13.91 10.34
C VAL A 61 -6.30 -14.64 11.45
N ALA A 62 -7.55 -15.07 11.21
CA ALA A 62 -8.37 -15.90 12.10
C ALA A 62 -8.32 -15.44 13.58
N GLY A 63 -8.37 -14.12 13.81
CA GLY A 63 -8.33 -13.51 15.15
C GLY A 63 -6.97 -13.52 15.86
N GLN A 64 -5.95 -14.22 15.34
CA GLN A 64 -4.61 -14.21 15.93
C GLN A 64 -3.68 -13.24 15.19
N TRP A 65 -3.44 -12.10 15.82
CA TRP A 65 -2.67 -10.98 15.26
C TRP A 65 -1.15 -11.16 15.33
N THR A 66 -0.63 -12.36 15.05
CA THR A 66 0.82 -12.61 15.03
C THR A 66 1.46 -12.07 13.74
N LEU A 67 2.72 -11.65 13.83
CA LEU A 67 3.47 -11.11 12.68
C LEU A 67 3.47 -12.10 11.50
N LYS A 68 3.70 -13.40 11.77
CA LYS A 68 3.72 -14.45 10.75
C LYS A 68 2.38 -14.54 10.00
N ARG A 69 1.25 -14.56 10.70
CA ARG A 69 -0.07 -14.64 10.06
C ARG A 69 -0.40 -13.39 9.24
N ARG A 70 0.02 -12.20 9.69
CA ARG A 70 -0.15 -10.95 8.93
C ARG A 70 0.65 -10.97 7.63
N VAL A 71 1.90 -11.45 7.67
CA VAL A 71 2.73 -11.60 6.46
C VAL A 71 2.16 -12.64 5.50
N VAL A 72 1.70 -13.79 6.01
CA VAL A 72 1.04 -14.82 5.18
C VAL A 72 -0.27 -14.30 4.57
N GLY A 73 -1.09 -13.57 5.33
CA GLY A 73 -2.31 -12.93 4.82
C GLY A 73 -2.01 -11.90 3.73
N ALA A 74 -0.95 -11.11 3.89
CA ALA A 74 -0.49 -10.18 2.86
C ALA A 74 -0.04 -10.93 1.60
N ALA A 75 0.78 -11.97 1.74
CA ALA A 75 1.25 -12.80 0.63
C ALA A 75 0.09 -13.41 -0.16
N ALA A 76 -0.89 -14.00 0.54
CA ALA A 76 -2.08 -14.59 -0.08
C ALA A 76 -2.92 -13.56 -0.83
N SER A 77 -3.06 -12.35 -0.26
CA SER A 77 -3.80 -11.25 -0.90
C SER A 77 -3.10 -10.79 -2.19
N PHE A 78 -1.78 -10.61 -2.16
CA PHE A 78 -1.01 -10.21 -3.34
C PHE A 78 -0.97 -11.31 -4.41
N ALA A 79 -0.88 -12.58 -4.01
CA ALA A 79 -0.94 -13.71 -4.93
C ALA A 79 -2.27 -13.72 -5.69
N PHE A 80 -3.40 -13.54 -4.98
CA PHE A 80 -4.72 -13.45 -5.61
C PHE A 80 -4.82 -12.29 -6.61
N VAL A 81 -4.36 -11.10 -6.22
CA VAL A 81 -4.36 -9.91 -7.10
C VAL A 81 -3.49 -10.16 -8.35
N CYS A 82 -2.34 -10.80 -8.18
CA CYS A 82 -1.47 -11.15 -9.29
C CYS A 82 -2.12 -12.14 -10.27
N SER A 83 -2.80 -13.17 -9.76
CA SER A 83 -3.57 -14.11 -10.59
C SER A 83 -4.72 -13.41 -11.31
N TRP A 84 -5.43 -12.51 -10.63
CA TRP A 84 -6.53 -11.74 -11.22
C TRP A 84 -6.09 -10.86 -12.40
N HIS A 85 -4.89 -10.28 -12.31
CA HIS A 85 -4.34 -9.41 -13.35
C HIS A 85 -3.61 -10.15 -14.48
N GLY A 86 -3.75 -11.48 -14.57
CA GLY A 86 -3.21 -12.26 -15.69
C GLY A 86 -1.70 -12.48 -15.65
N MET A 87 -1.05 -12.32 -14.49
CA MET A 87 0.37 -12.64 -14.28
C MET A 87 1.34 -11.96 -15.27
N ASP A 88 1.02 -10.75 -15.74
CA ASP A 88 1.97 -9.99 -16.55
C ASP A 88 3.27 -9.69 -15.76
N ARG A 89 4.41 -9.63 -16.45
CA ARG A 89 5.72 -9.41 -15.80
C ARG A 89 5.73 -8.12 -14.97
N ALA A 90 5.10 -7.05 -15.45
CA ALA A 90 5.01 -5.79 -14.72
C ALA A 90 4.16 -5.93 -13.45
N VAL A 91 3.06 -6.68 -13.55
CA VAL A 91 2.14 -6.96 -12.44
C VAL A 91 2.82 -7.81 -11.38
N ILE A 92 3.58 -8.84 -11.76
CA ILE A 92 4.33 -9.69 -10.82
C ILE A 92 5.34 -8.85 -10.04
N VAL A 93 6.15 -8.04 -10.74
CA VAL A 93 7.13 -7.14 -10.09
C VAL A 93 6.43 -6.18 -9.15
N TRP A 94 5.30 -5.60 -9.57
CA TRP A 94 4.50 -4.71 -8.73
C TRP A 94 3.95 -5.39 -7.47
N CYS A 95 3.37 -6.59 -7.59
CA CYS A 95 2.88 -7.35 -6.43
C CYS A 95 4.03 -7.64 -5.44
N LEU A 96 5.18 -8.07 -5.95
CA LEU A 96 6.37 -8.37 -5.13
C LEU A 96 6.87 -7.14 -4.39
N LEU A 97 7.00 -6.00 -5.08
CA LEU A 97 7.41 -4.75 -4.46
C LEU A 97 6.43 -4.31 -3.37
N ASN A 98 5.12 -4.38 -3.62
CA ASN A 98 4.12 -4.05 -2.60
C ASN A 98 4.16 -5.02 -1.41
N PHE A 99 4.35 -6.32 -1.65
CA PHE A 99 4.50 -7.31 -0.59
C PHE A 99 5.71 -7.02 0.29
N VAL A 100 6.86 -6.69 -0.31
CA VAL A 100 8.07 -6.29 0.43
C VAL A 100 7.78 -5.05 1.27
N GLY A 101 7.14 -4.03 0.68
CA GLY A 101 6.77 -2.80 1.40
C GLY A 101 5.86 -3.05 2.60
N VAL A 102 4.81 -3.87 2.45
CA VAL A 102 3.92 -4.21 3.57
C VAL A 102 4.65 -5.03 4.64
N SER A 103 5.47 -6.00 4.23
CA SER A 103 6.29 -6.81 5.15
C SER A 103 7.28 -5.95 5.95
N THR A 104 7.95 -4.98 5.32
CA THR A 104 8.84 -4.05 6.02
C THR A 104 8.10 -3.19 7.03
N GLU A 105 6.88 -2.75 6.70
CA GLU A 105 6.05 -1.98 7.63
C GLU A 105 5.59 -2.80 8.83
N LEU A 106 5.19 -4.05 8.59
CA LEU A 106 4.82 -5.00 9.65
C LEU A 106 6.00 -5.30 10.58
N LEU A 107 7.18 -5.52 10.02
CA LEU A 107 8.40 -5.75 10.78
C LEU A 107 8.80 -4.50 11.58
N ALA A 108 8.75 -3.32 10.98
CA ALA A 108 9.02 -2.05 11.65
C ALA A 108 8.03 -1.80 12.81
N GLY A 109 6.75 -2.15 12.63
CA GLY A 109 5.74 -2.09 13.68
C GLY A 109 6.04 -3.06 14.83
N PHE A 110 6.44 -4.29 14.52
CA PHE A 110 6.83 -5.29 15.52
C PHE A 110 8.09 -4.89 16.30
N LEU A 111 9.12 -4.43 15.60
CA LEU A 111 10.35 -3.91 16.19
C LEU A 111 10.07 -2.71 17.08
N ARG A 112 9.18 -1.80 16.66
CA ARG A 112 8.75 -0.67 17.50
C ARG A 112 8.05 -1.13 18.77
N GLY A 113 7.15 -2.11 18.68
CA GLY A 113 6.48 -2.67 19.86
C GLY A 113 7.45 -3.33 20.85
N ARG A 114 8.57 -3.90 20.36
CA ARG A 114 9.55 -4.62 21.19
C ARG A 114 10.68 -3.73 21.72
N LEU A 115 11.21 -2.81 20.91
CA LEU A 115 12.35 -1.93 21.23
C LEU A 115 11.92 -0.62 21.86
N PHE A 116 10.74 -0.11 21.50
CA PHE A 116 10.19 1.15 22.00
C PHE A 116 8.99 0.87 22.89
N SER A 117 9.24 0.23 24.03
CA SER A 117 8.27 0.25 25.13
C SER A 117 7.99 1.70 25.51
N SER A 118 6.72 2.03 25.71
CA SER A 118 6.14 3.38 25.90
C SER A 118 6.93 4.35 26.79
N SER A 119 7.79 3.83 27.67
CA SER A 119 8.66 4.55 28.59
C SER A 119 9.81 5.33 27.93
N VAL A 120 10.41 4.81 26.84
CA VAL A 120 11.55 5.47 26.15
C VAL A 120 11.07 6.59 25.22
N GLN A 121 9.93 6.38 24.56
CA GLN A 121 9.36 7.34 23.62
C GLN A 121 8.88 8.63 24.31
N ARG A 122 8.36 8.56 25.55
CA ARG A 122 8.00 9.75 26.34
C ARG A 122 9.21 10.50 26.89
N ARG A 123 10.34 9.83 27.09
CA ARG A 123 11.46 10.38 27.88
C ARG A 123 12.56 11.03 27.05
N TYR A 124 12.75 10.61 25.79
CA TYR A 124 13.84 11.10 24.94
C TYR A 124 13.41 11.73 23.61
N LEU A 125 12.17 11.54 23.17
CA LEU A 125 11.71 11.96 21.84
C LEU A 125 10.64 13.05 21.96
N THR A 126 11.07 14.28 22.27
CA THR A 126 10.24 15.48 22.16
C THR A 126 9.79 15.71 20.71
N GLY A 127 8.61 16.32 20.56
CA GLY A 127 7.74 16.20 19.39
C GLY A 127 8.35 16.46 18.00
N ILE A 128 9.35 17.35 17.88
CA ILE A 128 10.00 17.64 16.58
C ILE A 128 10.94 16.51 16.16
N TRP A 129 11.83 16.04 17.03
CA TRP A 129 12.79 14.97 16.70
C TRP A 129 12.10 13.65 16.38
N LEU A 130 10.99 13.35 17.07
CA LEU A 130 10.16 12.20 16.75
C LEU A 130 9.50 12.32 15.36
N ARG A 131 8.98 13.52 15.03
CA ARG A 131 8.37 13.78 13.71
C ARG A 131 9.41 13.70 12.61
N THR A 132 10.61 14.23 12.82
CA THR A 132 11.71 14.17 11.86
C THR A 132 12.21 12.74 11.67
N ALA A 133 12.47 11.98 12.75
CA ALA A 133 12.86 10.58 12.65
C ALA A 133 11.79 9.74 11.93
N ARG A 134 10.50 9.99 12.24
CA ARG A 134 9.39 9.35 11.53
C ARG A 134 9.37 9.73 10.06
N ALA A 135 9.53 11.01 9.73
CA ALA A 135 9.57 11.50 8.36
C ALA A 135 10.72 10.85 7.58
N VAL A 136 11.93 10.83 8.13
CA VAL A 136 13.11 10.20 7.51
C VAL A 136 12.89 8.72 7.22
N VAL A 137 12.18 8.00 8.08
CA VAL A 137 11.85 6.58 7.84
C VAL A 137 10.69 6.41 6.87
N THR A 138 9.67 7.26 6.92
CA THR A 138 8.47 7.14 6.07
C THR A 138 8.70 7.66 4.65
N THR A 139 9.57 8.63 4.44
CA THR A 139 9.88 9.21 3.13
C THR A 139 10.43 8.18 2.12
N PRO A 140 11.48 7.39 2.43
CA PRO A 140 11.97 6.37 1.49
C PRO A 140 10.91 5.28 1.26
N HIS A 141 10.12 4.94 2.27
CA HIS A 141 9.05 3.97 2.14
C HIS A 141 7.93 4.48 1.21
N PHE A 142 7.59 5.76 1.30
CA PHE A 142 6.64 6.43 0.42
C PHE A 142 7.15 6.51 -1.02
N LEU A 143 8.41 6.91 -1.22
CA LEU A 143 9.04 6.92 -2.54
C LEU A 143 9.02 5.51 -3.16
N PHE A 144 9.38 4.49 -2.39
CA PHE A 144 9.33 3.10 -2.83
C PHE A 144 7.92 2.66 -3.26
N SER A 145 6.88 3.06 -2.52
CA SER A 145 5.49 2.80 -2.90
C SER A 145 5.11 3.46 -4.22
N ILE A 146 5.53 4.72 -4.43
CA ILE A 146 5.30 5.43 -5.69
C ILE A 146 6.03 4.73 -6.84
N PHE A 147 7.29 4.35 -6.65
CA PHE A 147 8.05 3.61 -7.67
C PHE A 147 7.37 2.30 -8.04
N SER A 148 6.89 1.55 -7.05
CA SER A 148 6.10 0.35 -7.30
C SER A 148 4.89 0.66 -8.19
N CYS A 149 4.09 1.68 -7.86
CA CYS A 149 2.94 2.08 -8.68
C CYS A 149 3.33 2.52 -10.11
N LEU A 150 4.53 3.03 -10.35
CA LEU A 150 5.02 3.35 -11.69
C LEU A 150 5.27 2.07 -12.52
N PHE A 151 5.82 1.02 -11.91
CA PHE A 151 5.99 -0.29 -12.56
C PHE A 151 4.67 -0.97 -12.91
N PHE A 152 3.58 -0.70 -12.17
CA PHE A 152 2.26 -1.21 -12.56
C PHE A 152 1.65 -0.45 -13.74
N LEU A 153 1.92 0.85 -13.83
CA LEU A 153 1.33 1.71 -14.84
C LEU A 153 2.11 1.69 -16.16
N SER A 154 3.38 1.31 -16.10
CA SER A 154 4.33 1.33 -17.20
C SER A 154 4.87 -0.06 -17.45
N ASN A 155 5.25 -0.36 -18.68
CA ASN A 155 5.96 -1.61 -18.96
C ASN A 155 7.24 -1.70 -18.13
N VAL A 156 7.68 -2.92 -17.83
CA VAL A 156 8.89 -3.19 -17.05
C VAL A 156 10.10 -2.43 -17.60
N ASP A 157 10.20 -2.34 -18.93
CA ASP A 157 11.30 -1.65 -19.61
C ASP A 157 11.32 -0.14 -19.32
N VAL A 158 10.15 0.50 -19.33
CA VAL A 158 10.05 1.94 -19.05
C VAL A 158 10.27 2.21 -17.56
N GLY A 159 9.79 1.32 -16.69
CA GLY A 159 10.07 1.39 -15.25
C GLY A 159 11.56 1.26 -14.93
N LEU A 160 12.26 0.34 -15.60
CA LEU A 160 13.71 0.15 -15.47
C LEU A 160 14.49 1.36 -16.01
N ILE A 161 14.10 1.92 -17.15
CA ILE A 161 14.73 3.13 -17.70
C ILE A 161 14.57 4.30 -16.74
N PHE A 162 13.38 4.47 -16.15
CA PHE A 162 13.13 5.54 -15.18
C PHE A 162 13.93 5.34 -13.90
N LEU A 163 13.96 4.12 -13.36
CA LEU A 163 14.76 3.78 -12.18
C LEU A 163 16.25 4.03 -12.44
N ARG A 164 16.74 3.61 -13.61
CA ARG A 164 18.13 3.80 -14.02
C ARG A 164 18.50 5.28 -14.07
N LYS A 165 17.63 6.13 -14.64
CA LYS A 165 17.84 7.58 -14.66
C LYS A 165 17.80 8.20 -13.25
N VAL A 166 16.88 7.78 -12.39
CA VAL A 166 16.80 8.32 -11.02
C VAL A 166 18.03 7.92 -10.17
N VAL A 167 18.54 6.70 -10.35
CA VAL A 167 19.67 6.19 -9.56
C VAL A 167 21.01 6.68 -10.09
N LEU A 168 21.17 6.80 -11.41
CA LEU A 168 22.46 7.17 -12.04
C LEU A 168 22.60 8.66 -12.36
N GLY A 169 21.53 9.45 -12.29
CA GLY A 169 21.53 10.87 -12.66
C GLY A 169 21.32 11.08 -14.16
#